data_AF-A0A957VPB3-F1
#
_entry.id   AF-A0A957VPB3-F1
#
_cell.length_a   1.000
_cell.length_b   1.000
_cell.length_c   1.000
_cell.angle_alpha   90.00
_cell.angle_beta   90.00
_cell.angle_gamma   90.00
#
_symmetry.space_group_name_H-M   'P 1'
#
loop_
_entity.id
_entity.type
_entity.pdbx_description
1 polymer ?
#
loop_
_entity_poly.entity_id
_entity_poly.type
_entity_poly.pdbx_seq_one_letter_code
_entity_poly.pdbx_strand_id
1 'polypeptide(L)'
;MTRAIASLSKLILRMAVVWIVDAVSLAAASAVVPGLSFVADGDVPRWQVILSAALLLAMVNLVIRPIVLLLARPLGWIASFVIGFLVNAVALWITAALLPGFDVGIAAGIFGGIVIAFFNTLLVSILDLNEEGSVYQSRIERRAREQPFAGADEPGRGLMMVEVDGLSYWHVHQALEDGIMPTLQAMIDEDGYQLSRTDCGLPSMT
;
A
#
# COMPACT_ATOMS: atom_id res chain seq x y z
N MET A 1 -14.87 15.92 22.09
CA MET A 1 -15.82 15.74 20.96
C MET A 1 -15.31 16.32 19.64
N THR A 2 -14.73 17.53 19.62
CA THR A 2 -14.24 18.21 18.40
C THR A 2 -13.18 17.43 17.61
N ARG A 3 -12.23 16.76 18.29
CA ARG A 3 -11.20 15.94 17.62
C ARG A 3 -11.75 14.68 16.95
N ALA A 4 -12.76 14.04 17.55
CA ALA A 4 -13.40 12.85 16.99
C ALA A 4 -14.24 13.18 15.74
N ILE A 5 -14.93 14.33 15.76
CA ILE A 5 -15.68 14.83 14.59
C ILE A 5 -14.72 15.20 13.46
N ALA A 6 -13.62 15.89 13.77
CA ALA A 6 -12.61 16.25 12.78
C ALA A 6 -11.87 15.03 12.19
N SER A 7 -11.65 13.96 12.96
CA SER A 7 -11.08 12.72 12.43
C SER A 7 -12.08 11.97 11.54
N LEU A 8 -13.36 11.97 11.93
CA LEU A 8 -14.40 11.31 11.14
C LEU A 8 -14.63 12.03 9.81
N SER A 9 -14.66 13.37 9.80
CA SER A 9 -14.83 14.14 8.57
C SER A 9 -13.65 13.95 7.60
N LYS A 10 -12.42 13.93 8.11
CA LYS A 10 -11.23 13.61 7.29
C LYS A 10 -11.29 12.21 6.70
N LEU A 11 -11.73 11.21 7.48
CA LEU A 11 -11.91 9.85 6.99
C LEU A 11 -12.94 9.77 5.86
N ILE A 12 -14.10 10.39 6.05
CA ILE A 12 -15.18 10.42 5.05
C ILE A 12 -14.72 11.12 3.78
N LEU A 13 -14.06 12.28 3.91
CA LEU A 13 -13.51 13.02 2.76
C LEU A 13 -12.50 12.16 1.99
N ARG A 14 -11.58 11.50 2.69
CA ARG A 14 -10.59 10.61 2.08
C ARG A 14 -11.28 9.45 1.35
N MET A 15 -12.25 8.79 1.97
CA MET A 15 -13.04 7.73 1.34
C MET A 15 -13.74 8.22 0.07
N ALA A 16 -14.35 9.41 0.12
CA ALA A 16 -15.03 9.99 -1.03
C ALA A 16 -14.06 10.30 -2.18
N VAL A 17 -12.88 10.83 -1.87
CA VAL A 17 -11.83 11.11 -2.88
C VAL A 17 -11.34 9.82 -3.53
N VAL A 18 -10.99 8.81 -2.74
CA VAL A 18 -10.54 7.51 -3.27
C VAL A 18 -11.62 6.86 -4.12
N TRP A 19 -12.87 6.89 -3.67
CA TRP A 19 -13.99 6.36 -4.43
C TRP A 19 -14.20 7.07 -5.78
N ILE A 20 -14.07 8.41 -5.81
CA ILE A 20 -14.12 9.17 -7.06
C ILE A 20 -12.96 8.78 -7.98
N VAL A 21 -11.75 8.61 -7.43
CA VAL A 21 -10.58 8.17 -8.21
C VAL A 21 -10.79 6.78 -8.80
N ASP A 22 -11.36 5.84 -8.04
CA ASP A 22 -11.71 4.50 -8.54
C ASP A 22 -12.75 4.58 -9.67
N ALA A 23 -13.77 5.43 -9.52
CA ALA A 23 -14.79 5.65 -10.55
C ALA A 23 -14.20 6.25 -11.84
N VAL A 24 -13.31 7.23 -11.72
CA VAL A 24 -12.61 7.82 -12.88
C VAL A 24 -11.69 6.79 -13.53
N SER A 25 -11.02 5.95 -12.74
CA SER A 25 -10.15 4.88 -13.24
C SER A 25 -10.95 3.84 -14.05
N LEU A 26 -12.13 3.44 -13.55
CA LEU A 26 -13.05 2.54 -14.26
C LEU A 26 -13.58 3.18 -15.55
N ALA A 27 -13.97 4.45 -15.50
CA ALA A 27 -14.41 5.18 -16.68
C ALA A 27 -13.31 5.23 -17.76
N ALA A 28 -12.08 5.58 -17.37
CA ALA A 28 -10.94 5.62 -18.27
C ALA A 28 -10.61 4.24 -18.85
N ALA A 29 -10.63 3.18 -18.03
CA ALA A 29 -10.43 1.83 -18.49
C ALA A 29 -11.49 1.38 -19.51
N SER A 30 -12.76 1.80 -19.33
CA SER A 30 -13.83 1.47 -20.29
C SER A 30 -13.66 2.11 -21.66
N ALA A 31 -12.87 3.16 -21.78
CA ALA A 31 -12.54 3.78 -23.07
C ALA A 31 -11.46 3.00 -23.83
N VAL A 32 -10.63 2.23 -23.13
CA VAL A 32 -9.46 1.54 -23.68
C VAL A 32 -9.70 0.05 -23.88
N VAL A 33 -10.44 -0.59 -22.97
CA VAL A 33 -10.60 -2.05 -22.94
C VAL A 33 -11.89 -2.47 -23.64
N PRO A 34 -11.80 -3.15 -24.80
CA PRO A 34 -12.97 -3.71 -25.46
C PRO A 34 -13.62 -4.77 -24.56
N GLY A 35 -14.95 -4.68 -24.40
CA GLY A 35 -15.72 -5.57 -23.53
C GLY A 35 -15.81 -5.12 -22.07
N LEU A 36 -15.31 -3.93 -21.71
CA LEU A 36 -15.64 -3.26 -20.44
C LEU A 36 -16.59 -2.10 -20.77
N SER A 37 -17.89 -2.26 -20.48
CA SER A 37 -18.88 -1.25 -20.88
C SER A 37 -19.85 -0.88 -19.77
N PHE A 38 -20.27 0.38 -19.80
CA PHE A 38 -21.28 0.93 -18.91
C PHE A 38 -22.46 1.39 -19.75
N VAL A 39 -23.59 0.71 -19.58
CA VAL A 39 -24.85 0.99 -20.26
C VAL A 39 -25.78 1.69 -19.27
N ALA A 40 -26.52 2.69 -19.75
CA ALA A 40 -27.59 3.28 -18.96
C ALA A 40 -28.72 2.26 -18.81
N ASP A 41 -29.11 1.95 -17.57
CA ASP A 41 -30.20 1.02 -17.27
C ASP A 41 -31.41 1.80 -16.78
N GLY A 42 -32.49 1.81 -17.58
CA GLY A 42 -33.69 2.61 -17.32
C GLY A 42 -33.41 4.11 -17.17
N ASP A 43 -33.86 4.70 -16.05
CA ASP A 43 -33.67 6.11 -15.71
C ASP A 43 -32.28 6.43 -15.12
N VAL A 44 -31.40 5.44 -14.99
CA VAL A 44 -30.08 5.62 -14.37
C VAL A 44 -29.05 6.04 -15.43
N PRO A 45 -28.50 7.27 -15.38
CA PRO A 45 -27.50 7.71 -16.35
C PRO A 45 -26.15 6.98 -16.14
N ARG A 46 -25.40 6.83 -17.23
CA ARG A 46 -24.10 6.10 -17.26
C ARG A 46 -23.13 6.49 -16.15
N TRP A 47 -23.04 7.78 -15.80
CA TRP A 47 -22.13 8.26 -14.75
C TRP A 47 -22.52 7.73 -13.36
N GLN A 48 -23.81 7.54 -13.08
CA GLN A 48 -24.27 6.92 -11.84
C GLN A 48 -23.92 5.43 -11.80
N VAL A 49 -24.06 4.73 -12.92
CA VAL A 49 -23.64 3.32 -13.03
C VAL A 49 -22.15 3.17 -12.74
N ILE A 50 -21.31 4.06 -13.26
CA ILE A 50 -19.84 4.05 -13.00
C ILE A 50 -19.54 4.27 -11.52
N LEU A 51 -20.18 5.27 -10.88
CA LEU A 51 -20.01 5.54 -9.45
C LEU A 51 -20.45 4.35 -8.60
N SER A 52 -21.59 3.75 -8.93
CA SER A 52 -22.10 2.53 -8.28
C SER A 52 -21.16 1.35 -8.48
N ALA A 53 -20.60 1.18 -9.68
CA ALA A 53 -19.65 0.12 -9.98
C ALA A 53 -18.36 0.27 -9.17
N ALA A 54 -17.83 1.49 -9.05
CA ALA A 54 -16.67 1.76 -8.21
C ALA A 54 -16.94 1.43 -6.74
N LEU A 55 -18.11 1.83 -6.23
CA LEU A 55 -18.49 1.55 -4.85
C LEU A 55 -18.65 0.05 -4.61
N LEU A 56 -19.35 -0.63 -5.52
CA LEU A 56 -19.58 -2.05 -5.43
C LEU A 56 -18.27 -2.84 -5.55
N LEU A 57 -17.38 -2.44 -6.47
CA LEU A 57 -16.05 -3.04 -6.61
C LEU A 57 -15.23 -2.86 -5.34
N ALA A 58 -15.26 -1.69 -4.70
CA ALA A 58 -14.61 -1.46 -3.41
C ALA A 58 -15.18 -2.39 -2.32
N MET A 59 -16.50 -2.59 -2.28
CA MET A 59 -17.15 -3.52 -1.35
C MET A 59 -16.79 -4.98 -1.62
N VAL A 60 -16.74 -5.38 -2.89
CA VAL A 60 -16.30 -6.72 -3.30
C VAL A 60 -14.84 -6.94 -2.87
N ASN A 61 -13.97 -5.96 -3.13
CA ASN A 61 -12.56 -6.01 -2.72
C ASN A 61 -12.37 -6.00 -1.21
N LEU A 62 -13.25 -5.35 -0.44
CA LEU A 62 -13.23 -5.39 1.03
C LEU A 62 -13.37 -6.82 1.56
N VAL A 63 -14.16 -7.66 0.88
CA VAL A 63 -14.38 -9.07 1.26
C VAL A 63 -13.30 -9.97 0.66
N ILE A 64 -12.94 -9.75 -0.60
CA ILE A 64 -12.02 -10.60 -1.34
C ILE A 64 -10.58 -10.44 -0.83
N ARG A 65 -10.11 -9.21 -0.61
CA ARG A 65 -8.70 -8.93 -0.28
C ARG A 65 -8.22 -9.66 0.99
N PRO A 66 -8.96 -9.72 2.11
CA PRO A 66 -8.56 -10.52 3.27
C PRO A 66 -8.36 -12.01 2.95
N ILE A 67 -9.26 -12.58 2.13
CA ILE A 67 -9.20 -14.00 1.72
C ILE A 67 -7.94 -14.23 0.88
N VAL A 68 -7.65 -13.33 -0.06
CA VAL A 68 -6.43 -13.39 -0.87
C VAL A 68 -5.17 -13.32 -0.03
N LEU A 69 -5.10 -12.39 0.93
CA LEU A 69 -3.93 -12.25 1.78
C LEU A 69 -3.68 -13.52 2.60
N LEU A 70 -4.73 -14.16 3.11
CA LEU A 70 -4.62 -15.43 3.83
C LEU A 70 -4.12 -16.57 2.92
N LEU A 71 -4.61 -16.64 1.69
CA LEU A 71 -4.23 -17.68 0.72
C LEU A 71 -2.83 -17.45 0.11
N ALA A 72 -2.45 -16.19 -0.13
CA ALA A 72 -1.19 -15.83 -0.78
C ALA A 72 0.02 -15.95 0.16
N ARG A 73 -0.18 -15.72 1.47
CA ARG A 73 0.89 -15.70 2.48
C ARG A 73 1.85 -16.90 2.45
N PRO A 74 1.42 -18.17 2.28
CA PRO A 74 2.32 -19.31 2.24
C PRO A 74 2.91 -19.63 0.86
N LEU A 75 2.46 -19.00 -0.23
CA LEU A 75 2.69 -19.49 -1.60
C LEU A 75 3.86 -18.83 -2.34
N GLY A 76 4.54 -17.87 -1.71
CA GLY A 76 5.65 -17.12 -2.32
C GLY A 76 5.21 -16.08 -3.36
N TRP A 77 6.16 -15.36 -3.93
CA TRP A 77 5.91 -14.17 -4.76
C TRP A 77 5.18 -14.48 -6.08
N ILE A 78 5.58 -15.55 -6.79
CA ILE A 78 4.99 -15.93 -8.09
C ILE A 78 3.51 -16.30 -7.93
N ALA A 79 3.21 -17.16 -6.95
CA ALA A 79 1.83 -17.56 -6.70
C ALA A 79 0.98 -16.39 -6.22
N SER A 80 1.54 -15.50 -5.40
CA SER A 80 0.86 -14.27 -4.97
C SER A 80 0.49 -13.38 -6.16
N PHE A 81 1.40 -13.25 -7.13
CA PHE A 81 1.13 -12.50 -8.37
C PHE A 81 0.00 -13.14 -9.18
N VAL A 82 0.07 -14.45 -9.43
CA VAL A 82 -0.95 -15.17 -10.20
C VAL A 82 -2.32 -15.13 -9.51
N ILE A 83 -2.36 -15.36 -8.21
CA ILE A 83 -3.60 -15.29 -7.42
C ILE A 83 -4.16 -13.87 -7.44
N GLY A 84 -3.35 -12.86 -7.14
CA GLY A 84 -3.78 -11.46 -7.17
C GLY A 84 -4.33 -11.05 -8.52
N PHE A 85 -3.70 -11.51 -9.60
CA PHE A 85 -4.16 -11.27 -10.97
C PHE A 85 -5.53 -11.89 -11.25
N LEU A 86 -5.70 -13.20 -10.97
CA LEU A 86 -6.97 -13.89 -11.18
C LEU A 86 -8.09 -13.33 -10.30
N VAL A 87 -7.76 -12.97 -9.07
CA VAL A 87 -8.71 -12.42 -8.12
C VAL A 87 -9.23 -11.06 -8.58
N ASN A 88 -8.37 -10.19 -9.12
CA ASN A 88 -8.84 -8.91 -9.68
C ASN A 88 -9.86 -9.13 -10.82
N ALA A 89 -9.63 -10.12 -11.68
CA ALA A 89 -10.59 -10.47 -12.73
C ALA A 89 -11.92 -10.99 -12.15
N VAL A 90 -11.85 -11.86 -11.14
CA VAL A 90 -13.02 -12.39 -10.42
C VAL A 90 -13.80 -11.26 -9.74
N ALA A 91 -13.11 -10.30 -9.12
CA ALA A 91 -13.75 -9.15 -8.50
C ALA A 91 -14.56 -8.34 -9.52
N LEU A 92 -13.99 -8.07 -10.70
CA LEU A 92 -14.71 -7.36 -11.78
C LEU A 92 -15.92 -8.13 -12.28
N TRP A 93 -15.81 -9.44 -12.48
CA TRP A 93 -16.96 -10.25 -12.91
C TRP A 93 -18.06 -10.32 -11.85
N ILE A 94 -17.70 -10.42 -10.56
CA ILE A 94 -18.67 -10.36 -9.47
C ILE A 94 -19.37 -9.00 -9.46
N THR A 95 -18.63 -7.91 -9.61
CA THR A 95 -19.20 -6.56 -9.69
C THR A 95 -20.14 -6.43 -10.89
N ALA A 96 -19.77 -6.95 -12.06
CA ALA A 96 -20.61 -6.95 -13.26
C ALA A 96 -21.89 -7.77 -13.08
N ALA A 97 -21.80 -8.95 -12.46
CA ALA A 97 -22.94 -9.81 -12.20
C ALA A 97 -23.94 -9.20 -11.21
N LEU A 98 -23.47 -8.36 -10.29
CA LEU A 98 -24.27 -7.74 -9.24
C LEU A 98 -24.85 -6.37 -9.63
N LEU A 99 -24.27 -5.69 -10.64
CA LEU A 99 -24.68 -4.35 -11.05
C LEU A 99 -25.26 -4.35 -12.47
N PRO A 100 -26.59 -4.20 -12.61
CA PRO A 100 -27.21 -3.94 -13.90
C PRO A 100 -26.59 -2.69 -14.57
N GLY A 101 -26.32 -2.79 -15.87
CA GLY A 101 -25.66 -1.72 -16.63
C GLY A 101 -24.13 -1.74 -16.61
N PHE A 102 -23.49 -2.67 -15.88
CA PHE A 102 -22.04 -2.90 -15.97
C PHE A 102 -21.75 -4.27 -16.59
N ASP A 103 -21.29 -4.26 -17.84
CA ASP A 103 -20.97 -5.49 -18.59
C ASP A 103 -19.45 -5.65 -18.73
N VAL A 104 -18.97 -6.85 -18.39
CA VAL A 104 -17.55 -7.21 -18.42
C VAL A 104 -17.39 -8.56 -19.12
N GLY A 105 -16.84 -8.54 -20.32
CA GLY A 105 -16.44 -9.74 -21.04
C GLY A 105 -15.32 -10.52 -20.34
N ILE A 106 -15.10 -11.76 -20.74
CA ILE A 106 -14.07 -12.63 -20.14
C ILE A 106 -12.66 -12.02 -20.31
N ALA A 107 -12.31 -11.63 -21.53
CA ALA A 107 -11.02 -10.97 -21.78
C ALA A 107 -10.91 -9.62 -21.05
N ALA A 108 -12.03 -8.88 -20.96
CA ALA A 108 -12.07 -7.59 -20.27
C ALA A 108 -11.90 -7.72 -18.75
N GLY A 109 -12.37 -8.79 -18.12
CA GLY A 109 -12.09 -9.04 -16.69
C GLY A 109 -10.60 -9.25 -16.43
N ILE A 110 -9.93 -10.02 -17.30
CA ILE A 110 -8.51 -10.36 -17.19
C ILE A 110 -7.62 -9.15 -17.46
N PHE A 111 -7.80 -8.50 -18.61
CA PHE A 111 -6.95 -7.37 -19.01
C PHE A 111 -7.42 -6.03 -18.42
N GLY A 112 -8.72 -5.89 -18.16
CA GLY A 112 -9.29 -4.68 -17.58
C GLY A 112 -8.75 -4.41 -16.19
N GLY A 113 -8.52 -5.43 -15.37
CA GLY A 113 -7.87 -5.27 -14.07
C GLY A 113 -6.51 -4.56 -14.15
N ILE A 114 -5.69 -4.88 -15.17
CA ILE A 114 -4.39 -4.22 -15.40
C ILE A 114 -4.58 -2.76 -15.78
N VAL A 115 -5.48 -2.48 -16.73
CA VAL A 115 -5.71 -1.11 -17.22
C VAL A 115 -6.33 -0.23 -16.13
N ILE A 116 -7.26 -0.77 -15.34
CA ILE A 116 -7.83 -0.10 -14.17
C ILE A 116 -6.73 0.20 -13.16
N ALA A 117 -5.88 -0.78 -12.82
CA ALA A 117 -4.76 -0.58 -11.91
C ALA A 117 -3.81 0.52 -12.41
N PHE A 118 -3.49 0.53 -13.70
CA PHE A 118 -2.66 1.57 -14.31
C PHE A 118 -3.24 2.98 -14.12
N PHE A 119 -4.51 3.19 -14.49
CA PHE A 119 -5.16 4.50 -14.31
C PHE A 119 -5.30 4.87 -12.84
N ASN A 120 -5.60 3.90 -11.99
CA ASN A 120 -5.71 4.11 -10.56
C ASN A 120 -4.39 4.58 -9.96
N THR A 121 -3.29 3.85 -10.21
CA THR A 121 -1.96 4.22 -9.76
C THR A 121 -1.54 5.59 -10.27
N LEU A 122 -1.83 5.90 -11.54
CA LEU A 122 -1.55 7.21 -12.13
C LEU A 122 -2.30 8.33 -11.40
N LEU A 123 -3.61 8.17 -11.18
CA LEU A 123 -4.43 9.18 -10.51
C LEU A 123 -4.08 9.35 -9.03
N VAL A 124 -3.88 8.24 -8.32
CA VAL A 124 -3.43 8.23 -6.92
C VAL A 124 -2.08 8.94 -6.77
N SER A 125 -1.14 8.70 -7.69
CA SER A 125 0.17 9.34 -7.70
C SER A 125 0.07 10.84 -7.99
N ILE A 126 -0.75 11.26 -8.96
CA ILE A 126 -0.94 12.69 -9.29
C ILE A 126 -1.59 13.44 -8.12
N LEU A 127 -2.53 12.79 -7.44
CA LEU A 127 -3.28 13.38 -6.33
C LEU A 127 -2.57 13.22 -4.98
N ASP A 128 -1.35 12.65 -4.98
CA ASP A 128 -0.55 12.36 -3.78
C ASP A 128 -1.37 11.70 -2.65
N LEU A 129 -2.21 10.73 -3.02
CA LEU A 129 -3.09 10.02 -2.08
C LEU A 129 -2.36 8.87 -1.37
N ASN A 130 -1.07 8.66 -1.66
CA ASN A 130 -0.21 7.62 -1.09
C ASN A 130 0.24 7.98 0.33
N GLU A 131 -0.70 7.98 1.27
CA GLU A 131 -0.38 7.90 2.70
C GLU A 131 -0.32 6.43 3.14
N GLU A 132 0.65 5.66 2.63
CA GLU A 132 0.77 4.21 2.90
C GLU A 132 1.34 3.87 4.29
N GLY A 133 1.84 4.85 5.06
CA GLY A 133 2.48 4.56 6.36
C GLY A 133 1.59 4.63 7.60
N SER A 134 0.55 5.47 7.63
CA SER A 134 0.10 6.00 8.94
C SER A 134 -0.71 5.02 9.80
N VAL A 135 -1.56 4.17 9.23
CA VAL A 135 -2.50 3.37 10.03
C VAL A 135 -1.84 2.15 10.66
N TYR A 136 -1.03 1.40 9.91
CA TYR A 136 -0.31 0.26 10.46
C TYR A 136 0.81 0.71 11.39
N GLN A 137 1.57 1.74 11.00
CA GLN A 137 2.63 2.29 11.84
C GLN A 137 2.07 2.88 13.12
N SER A 138 0.99 3.68 13.08
CA SER A 138 0.39 4.21 14.30
C SER A 138 -0.17 3.12 15.22
N ARG A 139 -0.67 2.00 14.68
CA ARG A 139 -1.11 0.85 15.50
C ARG A 139 0.07 0.07 16.09
N ILE A 140 1.15 -0.12 15.34
CA ILE A 140 2.38 -0.74 15.82
C ILE A 140 3.01 0.13 16.89
N GLU A 141 3.21 1.42 16.64
CA GLU A 141 3.74 2.40 17.60
C GLU A 141 2.88 2.48 18.86
N ARG A 142 1.55 2.52 18.72
CA ARG A 142 0.66 2.54 19.86
C ARG A 142 0.74 1.26 20.68
N ARG A 143 0.79 0.09 20.04
CA ARG A 143 0.91 -1.20 20.74
C ARG A 143 2.29 -1.38 21.37
N ALA A 144 3.35 -0.89 20.74
CA ALA A 144 4.70 -0.86 21.29
C ALA A 144 4.80 0.06 22.52
N ARG A 145 4.08 1.19 22.54
CA ARG A 145 3.97 2.05 23.72
C ARG A 145 3.11 1.45 24.84
N GLU A 146 2.05 0.71 24.49
CA GLU A 146 1.15 0.08 25.45
C GLU A 146 1.74 -1.20 26.08
N GLN A 147 2.74 -1.82 25.47
CA GLN A 147 3.45 -2.98 26.00
C GLN A 147 4.96 -2.73 26.01
N PRO A 148 5.49 -1.99 26.99
CA PRO A 148 6.92 -1.93 27.23
C PRO A 148 7.46 -3.34 27.44
N PHE A 149 8.69 -3.60 27.01
CA PHE A 149 9.33 -4.90 27.24
C PHE A 149 9.40 -5.18 28.75
N ALA A 150 9.29 -6.45 29.14
CA ALA A 150 9.43 -6.87 30.53
C ALA A 150 10.86 -6.58 31.02
N GLY A 151 11.03 -5.47 31.73
CA GLY A 151 12.33 -4.94 32.15
C GLY A 151 12.60 -3.49 31.70
N ALA A 152 11.66 -2.80 31.05
CA ALA A 152 11.84 -1.42 30.58
C ALA A 152 12.20 -0.43 31.71
N ASP A 153 11.69 -0.67 32.92
CA ASP A 153 11.95 0.15 34.10
C ASP A 153 13.05 -0.43 35.02
N GLU A 154 13.70 -1.53 34.62
CA GLU A 154 14.79 -2.09 35.41
C GLU A 154 16.03 -1.18 35.34
N PRO A 155 16.53 -0.68 36.49
CA PRO A 155 17.74 0.13 36.51
C PRO A 155 18.93 -0.73 36.07
N GLY A 156 19.57 -0.35 34.96
CA GLY A 156 20.66 -1.13 34.37
C GLY A 156 21.31 -0.46 33.17
N ARG A 157 22.24 -1.18 32.53
CA ARG A 157 22.90 -0.75 31.29
C ARG A 157 22.10 -1.31 30.11
N GLY A 158 21.58 -0.43 29.26
CA GLY A 158 20.92 -0.82 28.01
C GLY A 158 21.92 -0.93 26.86
N LEU A 159 21.71 -1.90 25.97
CA LEU A 159 22.37 -1.94 24.67
C LEU A 159 21.48 -1.24 23.64
N MET A 160 21.96 -0.15 23.05
CA MET A 160 21.32 0.47 21.88
C MET A 160 21.98 -0.10 20.63
N MET A 161 21.20 -0.74 19.77
CA MET A 161 21.64 -1.14 18.44
C MET A 161 20.88 -0.29 17.42
N VAL A 162 21.60 0.41 16.56
CA VAL A 162 21.03 1.24 15.49
C VAL A 162 21.36 0.59 14.17
N GLU A 163 20.32 0.20 13.44
CA GLU A 163 20.41 -0.26 12.06
C GLU A 163 19.98 0.88 11.13
N VAL A 164 20.80 1.17 10.12
CA VAL A 164 20.47 2.13 9.08
C VAL A 164 20.29 1.35 7.78
N ASP A 165 19.04 1.24 7.32
CA ASP A 165 18.69 0.47 6.14
C ASP A 165 19.44 1.00 4.90
N GLY A 166 20.00 0.07 4.12
CA GLY A 166 20.78 0.37 2.91
C GLY A 166 22.14 1.05 3.14
N LEU A 167 22.58 1.28 4.38
CA LEU A 167 23.87 1.92 4.66
C LEU A 167 25.03 0.94 4.44
N SER A 168 25.65 1.00 3.27
CA SER A 168 26.83 0.17 2.99
C SER A 168 28.08 0.71 3.70
N TYR A 169 29.00 -0.19 4.05
CA TYR A 169 30.35 0.15 4.53
C TYR A 169 31.05 1.25 3.71
N TRP A 170 30.97 1.17 2.38
CA TRP A 170 31.65 2.10 1.46
C TRP A 170 31.11 3.53 1.55
N HIS A 171 29.79 3.69 1.69
CA HIS A 171 29.17 5.00 1.84
C HIS A 171 29.56 5.66 3.17
N VAL A 172 29.68 4.87 4.26
CA VAL A 172 30.15 5.39 5.55
C VAL A 172 31.61 5.82 5.47
N HIS A 173 32.45 5.00 4.82
CA HIS A 173 33.87 5.31 4.64
C HIS A 173 34.06 6.61 3.84
N GLN A 174 33.40 6.73 2.70
CA GLN A 174 33.44 7.93 1.86
C GLN A 174 32.98 9.17 2.65
N ALA A 175 31.90 9.05 3.43
CA ALA A 175 31.36 10.15 4.21
C ALA A 175 32.28 10.60 5.37
N LEU A 176 33.06 9.68 5.93
CA LEU A 176 34.12 10.01 6.89
C LEU A 176 35.27 10.75 6.19
N GLU A 177 35.71 10.26 5.02
CA GLU A 177 36.76 10.92 4.22
C GLU A 177 36.36 12.33 3.77
N ASP A 178 35.09 12.52 3.41
CA ASP A 178 34.53 13.82 3.02
C ASP A 178 34.28 14.75 4.22
N GLY A 179 34.50 14.28 5.45
CA GLY A 179 34.36 15.08 6.68
C GLY A 179 32.91 15.44 7.04
N ILE A 180 31.92 14.74 6.47
CA ILE A 180 30.49 15.03 6.68
C ILE A 180 29.90 14.27 7.88
N MET A 181 30.68 13.43 8.56
CA MET A 181 30.28 12.66 9.75
C MET A 181 31.10 13.02 11.01
N PRO A 182 31.05 14.27 11.50
CA PRO A 182 31.92 14.74 12.58
C PRO A 182 31.75 13.97 13.90
N THR A 183 30.52 13.58 14.24
CA THR A 183 30.26 12.78 15.46
C THR A 183 30.87 11.40 15.37
N LEU A 184 30.71 10.72 14.22
CA LEU A 184 31.25 9.38 14.03
C LEU A 184 32.79 9.41 13.99
N GLN A 185 33.35 10.45 13.38
CA GLN A 185 34.79 10.69 13.36
C GLN A 185 35.34 10.85 14.79
N ALA A 186 34.71 11.69 15.62
CA ALA A 186 35.10 11.85 17.03
C ALA A 186 35.01 10.54 17.82
N MET A 187 33.96 9.73 17.59
CA MET A 187 33.83 8.41 18.23
C MET A 187 34.98 7.46 17.81
N ILE A 188 35.41 7.50 16.56
CA ILE A 188 36.54 6.69 16.10
C ILE A 188 37.85 7.17 16.73
N ASP A 189 38.10 8.48 16.70
CA ASP A 189 39.37 9.09 17.09
C ASP A 189 39.56 9.17 18.63
N GLU A 190 38.49 9.45 19.37
CA GLU A 190 38.53 9.73 20.82
C GLU A 190 38.07 8.52 21.65
N ASP A 191 37.02 7.84 21.20
CA ASP A 191 36.37 6.78 21.98
C ASP A 191 36.79 5.36 21.54
N GLY A 192 37.62 5.24 20.49
CA GLY A 192 38.20 3.98 20.02
C GLY A 192 37.25 3.08 19.23
N TYR A 193 36.17 3.65 18.66
CA TYR A 193 35.25 2.89 17.81
C TYR A 193 35.92 2.45 16.50
N GLN A 194 35.51 1.30 15.96
CA GLN A 194 36.05 0.76 14.72
C GLN A 194 34.94 0.55 13.70
N LEU A 195 35.16 1.06 12.48
CA LEU A 195 34.33 0.75 11.34
C LEU A 195 34.68 -0.65 10.82
N SER A 196 33.88 -1.65 11.21
CA SER A 196 34.05 -3.03 10.74
C SER A 196 33.17 -3.32 9.53
N ARG A 197 33.70 -4.12 8.60
CA ARG A 197 32.92 -4.64 7.47
C ARG A 197 32.26 -5.94 7.88
N THR A 198 30.93 -5.97 7.82
CA THR A 198 30.13 -7.18 8.08
C THR A 198 29.48 -7.65 6.79
N ASP A 199 29.56 -8.95 6.52
CA ASP A 199 28.84 -9.59 5.41
C ASP A 199 27.44 -9.99 5.90
N CYS A 200 26.40 -9.47 5.25
CA CYS A 200 25.00 -9.70 5.60
C CYS A 200 24.49 -11.06 5.07
N GLY A 201 25.27 -11.76 4.25
CA GLY A 201 24.85 -12.97 3.55
C GLY A 201 23.89 -12.70 2.38
N LEU A 202 23.52 -13.76 1.67
CA LEU A 202 22.55 -13.71 0.57
C LEU A 202 21.31 -14.53 0.91
N PRO A 203 20.08 -14.02 0.67
CA PRO A 203 19.78 -12.72 0.06
C PRO A 203 19.85 -11.55 1.06
N SER A 204 20.49 -10.45 0.68
CA SER A 204 20.55 -9.21 1.47
C SER A 204 19.31 -8.34 1.20
N MET A 205 18.16 -8.75 1.74
CA MET A 205 16.92 -7.97 1.70
C MET A 205 16.54 -7.50 3.11
N THR A 206 15.87 -6.35 3.20
CA THR A 206 15.23 -5.82 4.42
C THR A 206 14.13 -6.76 4.94
#